data_AF-A0A537XRA0-F1
#
_entry.id   AF-A0A537XRA0-F1
#
_cell.length_a   1.000
_cell.length_b   1.000
_cell.length_c   1.000
_cell.angle_alpha   90.00
_cell.angle_beta   90.00
_cell.angle_gamma   90.00
#
_symmetry.space_group_name_H-M   'P 1'
#
loop_
_entity.id
_entity.type
_entity.pdbx_description
1 polymer ?
#
loop_
_entity_poly.entity_id
_entity_poly.type
_entity_poly.pdbx_seq_one_letter_code
_entity_poly.pdbx_strand_id
1 'polypeptide(L)'
;FFEEVLAETTDPSVIEGKYEEAYATDPWYIHLYRTSNAYHGVHPFYMWYWAAHAMSYLGDVIYVGGDRKTVARLGFRSAGTLDDALEMASETVGHSPRITAMKVPPLLIADVR
;
A
#
# COMPACT_ATOMS: atom_id res chain seq x y z
N PHE A 1 10.36 -7.39 0.12
CA PHE A 1 9.35 -6.46 -0.47
C PHE A 1 9.58 -5.00 -0.10
N PHE A 2 9.22 -4.49 1.10
CA PHE A 2 9.28 -3.05 1.39
C PHE A 2 10.69 -2.43 1.27
N GLU A 3 11.71 -3.09 1.82
CA GLU A 3 13.09 -2.57 1.78
C GLU A 3 13.83 -2.83 0.48
N GLU A 4 13.36 -3.78 -0.34
CA GLU A 4 14.04 -4.23 -1.54
C GLU A 4 13.25 -3.81 -2.79
N VAL A 5 12.11 -4.46 -3.01
CA VAL A 5 11.23 -4.22 -4.17
C VAL A 5 10.75 -2.77 -4.23
N LEU A 6 10.15 -2.24 -3.15
CA LEU A 6 9.64 -0.86 -3.15
C LEU A 6 10.75 0.19 -3.12
N ALA A 7 12.00 -0.19 -2.81
CA ALA A 7 13.13 0.71 -2.94
C ALA A 7 13.44 1.01 -4.41
N GLU A 8 13.11 0.07 -5.30
CA GLU A 8 13.40 0.18 -6.73
C GLU A 8 12.19 0.62 -7.56
N THR A 9 10.98 0.15 -7.24
CA THR A 9 9.78 0.49 -8.01
C THR A 9 8.49 0.30 -7.22
N THR A 10 7.48 1.11 -7.54
CA THR A 10 6.09 0.95 -7.09
C THR A 10 5.15 0.45 -8.20
N ASP A 11 5.65 0.32 -9.43
CA ASP A 11 4.88 -0.14 -10.60
C ASP A 11 4.55 -1.64 -10.48
N PRO A 12 3.26 -2.01 -10.35
CA PRO A 12 2.84 -3.41 -10.19
C PRO A 12 3.33 -4.33 -11.30
N SER A 13 3.37 -3.85 -12.56
CA SER A 13 3.76 -4.67 -13.72
C SER A 13 5.25 -5.00 -13.70
N VAL A 14 6.08 -4.03 -13.28
CA VAL A 14 7.52 -4.23 -13.10
C VAL A 14 7.78 -5.15 -11.91
N ILE A 15 7.02 -4.99 -10.82
CA ILE A 15 7.11 -5.82 -9.62
C ILE A 15 6.83 -7.29 -9.96
N GLU A 16 5.73 -7.57 -10.65
CA GLU A 16 5.31 -8.91 -11.09
C GLU A 16 6.41 -9.55 -11.94
N GLY A 17 6.83 -8.87 -13.02
CA GLY A 17 7.77 -9.44 -13.98
C GLY A 17 9.19 -9.65 -13.45
N LYS A 18 9.64 -8.86 -12.47
CA LYS A 18 11.04 -8.91 -11.99
C LYS A 18 11.24 -9.71 -10.71
N TYR A 19 10.27 -9.72 -9.81
CA TYR A 19 10.50 -10.18 -8.43
C TYR A 19 9.58 -11.32 -7.98
N GLU A 20 8.35 -11.41 -8.52
CA GLU A 20 7.33 -12.30 -7.96
C GLU A 20 7.76 -13.78 -8.00
N GLU A 21 8.24 -14.27 -9.14
CA GLU A 21 8.64 -15.67 -9.29
C GLU A 21 9.77 -16.05 -8.33
N ALA A 22 10.76 -15.17 -8.15
CA ALA A 22 11.86 -15.40 -7.22
C ALA A 22 11.34 -15.55 -5.78
N TYR A 23 10.44 -14.67 -5.35
CA TYR A 23 9.82 -14.75 -4.02
C TYR A 23 8.81 -15.91 -3.89
N ALA A 24 8.19 -16.33 -4.98
CA ALA A 24 7.26 -17.45 -5.02
C ALA A 24 7.96 -18.79 -4.86
N THR A 25 9.18 -18.90 -5.40
CA THR A 25 9.93 -20.16 -5.49
C THR A 25 11.07 -20.24 -4.47
N ASP A 26 11.36 -19.17 -3.74
CA ASP A 26 12.44 -19.14 -2.74
C ASP A 26 12.24 -20.23 -1.66
N PRO A 27 13.17 -21.20 -1.53
CA PRO A 27 13.08 -22.26 -0.56
C PRO A 27 12.99 -21.78 0.90
N TRP A 28 13.60 -20.63 1.23
CA TRP A 28 13.55 -20.04 2.55
C TRP A 28 12.15 -19.53 2.89
N TYR A 29 11.52 -18.76 1.98
CA TYR A 29 10.15 -18.30 2.19
C TYR A 29 9.15 -19.46 2.24
N ILE A 30 9.33 -20.47 1.39
CA ILE A 30 8.50 -21.68 1.42
C ILE A 30 8.64 -22.43 2.75
N HIS A 31 9.87 -22.56 3.27
CA HIS A 31 10.11 -23.19 4.57
C HIS A 31 9.41 -22.43 5.69
N LEU A 32 9.64 -21.11 5.80
CA LEU A 32 9.01 -20.28 6.83
C LEU A 32 7.48 -20.35 6.78
N TYR A 33 6.89 -20.33 5.58
CA TYR A 33 5.45 -20.48 5.38
C TYR A 33 4.94 -21.84 5.88
N ARG A 34 5.65 -22.93 5.55
CA ARG A 34 5.20 -24.30 5.89
C ARG A 34 5.47 -24.71 7.33
N THR A 35 6.48 -24.15 7.97
CA THR A 35 6.97 -24.65 9.28
C THR A 35 7.01 -23.60 10.38
N SER A 36 6.82 -22.32 10.08
CA SER A 36 7.07 -21.22 11.02
C SER A 36 5.95 -20.17 11.08
N ASN A 37 4.74 -20.49 10.62
CA ASN A 37 3.56 -19.61 10.63
C ASN A 37 3.79 -18.25 9.95
N ALA A 38 4.79 -18.14 9.07
CA ALA A 38 4.99 -16.94 8.27
C ALA A 38 4.00 -16.89 7.10
N TYR A 39 3.80 -15.72 6.51
CA TYR A 39 3.15 -15.62 5.21
C TYR A 39 4.04 -16.20 4.10
N HIS A 40 3.42 -16.64 3.00
CA HIS A 40 4.16 -16.99 1.79
C HIS A 40 4.90 -15.76 1.23
N GLY A 41 6.05 -15.97 0.58
CA GLY A 41 6.90 -14.89 0.06
C GLY A 41 6.17 -13.90 -0.86
N VAL A 42 5.14 -14.36 -1.57
CA VAL A 42 4.31 -13.55 -2.49
C VAL A 42 3.21 -12.74 -1.79
N HIS A 43 2.92 -12.98 -0.52
CA HIS A 43 1.83 -12.29 0.19
C HIS A 43 1.88 -10.75 0.06
N PRO A 44 3.02 -10.06 0.30
CA PRO A 44 3.07 -8.61 0.15
C PRO A 44 2.84 -8.13 -1.30
N PHE A 45 3.14 -8.96 -2.31
CA PHE A 45 2.90 -8.65 -3.72
C PHE A 45 1.41 -8.59 -4.01
N TYR A 46 0.66 -9.60 -3.56
CA TYR A 46 -0.79 -9.63 -3.74
C TYR A 46 -1.51 -8.53 -2.97
N MET A 47 -1.00 -8.16 -1.79
CA MET A 47 -1.50 -6.97 -1.08
C MET A 47 -1.29 -5.69 -1.89
N TRP A 48 -0.14 -5.56 -2.57
CA TRP A 48 0.15 -4.42 -3.44
C TRP A 48 -0.75 -4.39 -4.67
N TYR A 49 -0.93 -5.53 -5.34
CA TYR A 49 -1.75 -5.62 -6.55
C TYR A 49 -3.24 -5.42 -6.27
N TRP A 50 -3.71 -5.82 -5.09
CA TRP A 50 -5.08 -5.54 -4.69
C TRP A 50 -5.35 -4.03 -4.64
N ALA A 51 -4.40 -3.26 -4.11
CA ALA A 51 -4.47 -1.79 -4.13
C ALA A 51 -4.26 -1.20 -5.53
N ALA A 52 -3.46 -1.85 -6.38
CA ALA A 52 -3.10 -1.35 -7.72
C ALA A 52 -4.31 -1.01 -8.58
N HIS A 53 -5.37 -1.83 -8.52
CA HIS A 53 -6.58 -1.55 -9.28
C HIS A 53 -7.27 -0.26 -8.83
N ALA A 54 -7.28 0.05 -7.53
CA ALA A 54 -7.81 1.32 -7.06
C ALA A 54 -6.87 2.47 -7.48
N MET A 55 -5.57 2.29 -7.30
CA MET A 55 -4.55 3.31 -7.61
C MET A 55 -4.57 3.75 -9.07
N SER A 56 -4.98 2.91 -10.03
CA SER A 56 -5.08 3.30 -11.44
C SER A 56 -6.19 4.31 -11.74
N TYR A 57 -7.15 4.49 -10.82
CA TYR A 57 -8.23 5.49 -10.94
C TYR A 57 -8.06 6.69 -10.01
N LEU A 58 -7.14 6.61 -9.04
CA LEU A 58 -6.89 7.69 -8.10
C LEU A 58 -5.87 8.66 -8.70
N GLY A 59 -6.18 9.96 -8.69
CA GLY A 59 -5.24 10.99 -9.11
C GLY A 59 -4.17 11.29 -8.06
N ASP A 60 -4.49 11.07 -6.78
CA ASP A 60 -3.61 11.36 -5.65
C ASP A 60 -4.11 10.64 -4.37
N VAL A 61 -3.18 10.29 -3.49
CA VAL A 61 -3.45 9.61 -2.22
C VAL A 61 -2.61 10.26 -1.13
N ILE A 62 -3.29 10.77 -0.09
CA ILE A 62 -2.67 11.50 1.01
C ILE A 62 -3.00 10.79 2.33
N TYR A 63 -1.96 10.36 3.04
CA TYR A 63 -2.07 9.73 4.35
C TYR A 63 -1.92 10.79 5.46
N VAL A 64 -2.97 10.98 6.26
CA VAL A 64 -2.91 11.86 7.43
C VAL A 64 -2.29 11.11 8.61
N GLY A 65 -1.23 11.67 9.21
CA GLY A 65 -0.52 11.07 10.35
C GLY A 65 0.38 9.89 9.99
N GLY A 66 0.56 9.57 8.71
CA GLY A 66 1.45 8.51 8.26
C GLY A 66 2.93 8.91 8.36
N ASP A 67 3.82 7.96 8.70
CA ASP A 67 5.27 8.22 8.68
C ASP A 67 5.73 8.66 7.29
N ARG A 68 6.35 9.84 7.21
CA ARG A 68 6.67 10.49 5.92
C ARG A 68 7.58 9.63 5.05
N LYS A 69 8.57 8.96 5.64
CA LYS A 69 9.52 8.13 4.88
C LYS A 69 8.83 6.89 4.33
N THR A 70 8.01 6.24 5.16
CA THR A 70 7.25 5.05 4.78
C THR A 70 6.25 5.39 3.67
N VAL A 71 5.44 6.43 3.87
CA VAL A 71 4.42 6.84 2.88
C VAL A 71 5.08 7.22 1.54
N ALA A 72 6.21 7.92 1.58
CA ALA A 72 6.99 8.23 0.37
C ALA A 72 7.54 6.96 -0.31
N ARG A 73 8.03 5.97 0.44
CA ARG A 73 8.46 4.67 -0.09
C ARG A 73 7.32 3.91 -0.79
N LEU A 74 6.09 4.09 -0.33
CA LEU A 74 4.89 3.55 -0.98
C LEU A 74 4.43 4.37 -2.20
N GLY A 75 5.07 5.49 -2.51
CA GLY A 75 4.70 6.34 -3.66
C GLY A 75 3.52 7.30 -3.38
N PHE A 76 3.23 7.59 -2.12
CA PHE A 76 2.12 8.47 -1.72
C PHE A 76 2.61 9.73 -0.98
N ARG A 77 1.67 10.63 -0.66
CA ARG A 77 1.94 11.85 0.10
C ARG A 77 1.49 11.69 1.55
N SER A 78 2.19 12.33 2.49
CA SER A 78 1.84 12.34 3.91
C SER A 78 1.59 13.77 4.39
N ALA A 79 0.53 13.94 5.18
CA ALA A 79 0.13 15.19 5.81
C ALA A 79 0.09 15.04 7.33
N GLY A 80 0.40 16.11 8.07
CA GLY A 80 0.35 16.09 9.54
C GLY A 80 -1.09 16.15 10.07
N THR A 81 -1.94 16.93 9.41
CA THR A 81 -3.33 17.15 9.78
C THR A 81 -4.27 16.94 8.60
N LEU A 82 -5.57 16.87 8.88
CA LEU A 82 -6.58 16.79 7.82
C LEU A 82 -6.63 18.09 7.00
N ASP A 83 -6.44 19.25 7.65
CA ASP A 83 -6.45 20.55 6.97
C ASP A 83 -5.30 20.64 5.95
N ASP A 84 -4.08 20.25 6.36
CA ASP A 84 -2.93 20.18 5.44
C ASP A 84 -3.22 19.23 4.27
N ALA A 85 -3.87 18.09 4.54
CA ALA A 85 -4.20 17.12 3.49
C ALA A 85 -5.21 17.66 2.48
N LEU A 86 -6.20 18.44 2.94
CA LEU A 86 -7.19 19.08 2.07
C LEU A 86 -6.55 20.21 1.26
N GLU A 87 -5.63 20.98 1.83
CA GLU A 87 -4.84 21.97 1.12
C GLU A 87 -3.99 21.30 0.02
N MET A 88 -3.25 20.24 0.36
CA MET A 88 -2.48 19.45 -0.59
C MET A 88 -3.36 18.86 -1.70
N ALA A 89 -4.54 18.32 -1.37
CA ALA A 89 -5.46 17.76 -2.36
C ALA A 89 -5.94 18.81 -3.37
N SER A 90 -6.03 20.09 -2.97
CA SER A 90 -6.47 21.17 -3.85
C SER A 90 -5.54 21.38 -5.06
N GLU A 91 -4.27 20.99 -4.97
CA GLU A 91 -3.32 20.98 -6.08
C GLU A 91 -3.74 20.02 -7.20
N THR A 92 -4.42 18.92 -6.83
CA THR A 92 -4.86 17.86 -7.75
C THR A 92 -6.28 18.11 -8.26
N VAL A 93 -7.21 18.53 -7.39
CA VAL A 93 -8.66 18.61 -7.70
C VAL A 93 -9.22 20.04 -7.73
N GLY A 94 -8.39 21.05 -7.49
CA GLY A 94 -8.79 22.46 -7.40
C GLY A 94 -9.32 22.87 -6.02
N HIS A 95 -9.62 24.16 -5.87
CA HIS A 95 -9.90 24.80 -4.58
C HIS A 95 -11.35 24.66 -4.07
N SER A 96 -12.27 24.10 -4.86
CA SER A 96 -13.67 23.94 -4.47
C SER A 96 -14.25 22.60 -4.92
N PRO A 97 -13.67 21.46 -4.46
CA PRO A 97 -14.15 20.14 -4.82
C PRO A 97 -15.45 19.80 -4.05
N ARG A 98 -16.21 18.83 -4.56
CA ARG A 98 -17.23 18.14 -3.74
C ARG A 98 -16.56 17.02 -2.98
N ILE A 99 -16.75 16.99 -1.66
CA ILE A 99 -16.12 16.01 -0.77
C ILE A 99 -17.14 14.96 -0.34
N THR A 100 -16.78 13.70 -0.48
CA THR A 100 -17.51 12.57 0.11
C THR A 100 -16.71 12.03 1.28
N ALA A 101 -17.30 12.05 2.48
CA ALA A 101 -16.71 11.47 3.68
C ALA A 101 -17.33 10.10 3.96
N MET A 102 -16.49 9.06 3.98
CA MET A 102 -16.92 7.70 4.34
C MET A 102 -16.53 7.41 5.79
N LYS A 103 -17.50 7.09 6.64
CA LYS A 103 -17.27 6.59 8.00
C LYS A 103 -17.51 5.09 8.01
N VAL A 104 -16.46 4.32 7.77
CA VAL A 104 -16.49 2.86 7.68
C VAL A 104 -15.77 2.29 8.91
N PRO A 105 -16.34 1.29 9.63
CA PRO A 105 -15.56 0.60 10.66
C PRO A 105 -14.37 -0.13 10.01
N PRO A 106 -13.27 -0.36 10.76
CA PRO A 106 -12.19 -1.22 10.26
C PRO A 106 -12.76 -2.61 9.91
N LEU A 107 -12.11 -3.31 8.96
CA LEU A 107 -12.40 -4.71 8.64
C LEU A 107 -12.60 -5.51 9.93
N LEU A 108 -13.69 -6.29 9.99
CA LEU A 108 -14.15 -6.99 11.19
C LEU A 108 -12.99 -7.67 11.94
N ILE A 109 -12.74 -7.23 13.18
CA ILE A 109 -11.91 -7.96 14.15
C ILE A 109 -12.88 -8.61 15.12
N ALA A 110 -13.11 -9.91 14.97
CA ALA A 110 -13.92 -10.68 15.91
C ALA A 110 -12.99 -11.35 16.94
N ASP A 111 -13.29 -11.17 18.23
CA ASP A 111 -12.74 -12.02 19.29
C ASP A 111 -13.40 -13.40 19.20
N VAL A 112 -12.60 -14.43 18.95
CA VAL A 112 -13.08 -15.83 18.93
C VAL A 112 -12.63 -16.49 20.21
N ARG A 113 -13.61 -16.89 21.04
CA ARG A 113 -13.40 -17.69 22.25
C ARG A 113 -13.46 -19.17 21.96
#